data_AF-A0A969RAF4-F1
#
_entry.id   AF-A0A969RAF4-F1
#
_cell.length_a   1.000
_cell.length_b   1.000
_cell.length_c   1.000
_cell.angle_alpha   90.00
_cell.angle_beta   90.00
_cell.angle_gamma   90.00
#
_symmetry.space_group_name_H-M   'P 1'
#
loop_
_entity.id
_entity.type
_entity.pdbx_description
1 polymer ?
#
loop_
_entity_poly.entity_id
_entity_poly.type
_entity_poly.pdbx_seq_one_letter_code
_entity_poly.pdbx_strand_id
1 'polypeptide(L)'
;MAKEGFLGAGGSWRVIDEYPDSSVIKQFNDDACAAACGEMLLRDHGVTAISQREIADSAGGVPMEIPILARCFADTARVVLNQIGNLPGRWIGAAIGIENATNEELLRTLSSIGSWGAGLWEDGAPIGHIVLVDGLNENNEVLIRDPWGMTRSARQGSRYKMELQAFLKVWSRQVVYRVEP
;
A
#
# COMPACT_ATOMS: atom_id res chain seq x y z
N MET A 1 28.18 2.63 -23.03
CA MET A 1 27.30 1.49 -23.38
C MET A 1 26.38 1.24 -22.20
N ALA A 2 25.07 1.26 -22.48
CA ALA A 2 23.90 0.93 -21.66
C ALA A 2 23.97 1.10 -20.13
N LYS A 3 23.31 2.14 -19.62
CA LYS A 3 22.50 2.07 -18.40
C LYS A 3 21.26 2.94 -18.61
N GLU A 4 20.28 2.39 -19.33
CA GLU A 4 18.90 2.85 -19.22
C GLU A 4 18.36 2.34 -17.89
N GLY A 5 17.77 3.22 -17.08
CA GLY A 5 17.13 2.80 -15.86
C GLY A 5 16.74 3.97 -14.98
N PHE A 6 15.48 4.40 -15.11
CA PHE A 6 14.73 4.97 -14.00
C PHE A 6 13.28 4.48 -14.11
N LEU A 7 12.99 3.39 -13.41
CA LEU A 7 11.64 2.87 -13.21
C LEU A 7 11.09 3.48 -11.91
N GLY A 8 10.57 4.69 -12.00
CA GLY A 8 9.65 5.25 -10.98
C GLY A 8 8.31 4.56 -11.18
N ALA A 9 8.18 3.38 -10.58
CA ALA A 9 7.25 2.35 -11.01
C ALA A 9 7.36 1.04 -10.20
N GLY A 10 7.32 1.05 -8.87
CA GLY A 10 7.51 -0.18 -8.08
C GLY A 10 8.94 -0.43 -7.59
N GLY A 11 9.72 0.65 -7.37
CA GLY A 11 10.99 0.61 -6.62
C GLY A 11 12.14 -0.20 -7.22
N SER A 12 13.31 -0.07 -6.62
CA SER A 12 14.50 -0.91 -6.87
C SER A 12 14.86 -1.77 -5.66
N TRP A 13 13.98 -1.85 -4.65
CA TRP A 13 14.22 -2.64 -3.46
C TRP A 13 14.28 -4.13 -3.81
N ARG A 14 15.09 -4.86 -3.04
CA ARG A 14 15.24 -6.29 -3.21
C ARG A 14 13.94 -7.00 -2.82
N VAL A 15 13.39 -7.75 -3.76
CA VAL A 15 12.24 -8.65 -3.57
C VAL A 15 12.70 -10.11 -3.47
N ILE A 16 11.91 -10.93 -2.80
CA ILE A 16 12.11 -12.38 -2.66
C ILE A 16 10.85 -13.08 -3.19
N ASP A 17 11.06 -14.04 -4.10
CA ASP A 17 10.02 -14.90 -4.68
C ASP A 17 8.82 -14.10 -5.22
N GLU A 18 9.07 -13.10 -6.05
CA GLU A 18 7.97 -12.36 -6.66
C GLU A 18 7.23 -13.22 -7.70
N TYR A 19 5.90 -13.23 -7.60
CA TYR A 19 5.04 -13.90 -8.57
C TYR A 19 3.79 -13.07 -8.91
N PRO A 20 3.27 -13.21 -10.14
CA PRO A 20 2.02 -12.58 -10.52
C PRO A 20 0.83 -13.20 -9.76
N ASP A 21 -0.09 -12.38 -9.22
CA ASP A 21 -1.30 -12.88 -8.55
C ASP A 21 -2.57 -12.13 -8.99
N SER A 22 -3.58 -12.87 -9.46
CA SER A 22 -4.88 -12.34 -9.88
C SER A 22 -5.72 -11.73 -8.75
N SER A 23 -5.42 -12.06 -7.50
CA SER A 23 -6.03 -11.43 -6.32
C SER A 23 -5.50 -10.02 -6.06
N VAL A 24 -4.33 -9.68 -6.63
CA VAL A 24 -3.72 -8.36 -6.50
C VAL A 24 -4.20 -7.45 -7.61
N ILE A 25 -4.85 -6.35 -7.20
CA ILE A 25 -5.42 -5.38 -8.11
C ILE A 25 -4.29 -4.56 -8.73
N LYS A 26 -4.15 -4.66 -10.05
CA LYS A 26 -3.18 -3.85 -10.79
C LYS A 26 -3.63 -2.39 -10.82
N GLN A 27 -2.70 -1.47 -10.59
CA GLN A 27 -2.93 -0.03 -10.82
C GLN A 27 -3.23 0.29 -12.29
N PHE A 28 -4.18 1.18 -12.54
CA PHE A 28 -4.72 1.44 -13.89
C PHE A 28 -3.83 2.28 -14.84
N ASN A 29 -2.58 2.59 -14.50
CA ASN A 29 -2.21 3.91 -14.01
C ASN A 29 -0.80 3.91 -13.40
N ASP A 30 0.23 4.55 -13.97
CA ASP A 30 1.57 4.67 -13.34
C ASP A 30 1.52 5.42 -11.98
N ASP A 31 0.45 6.17 -11.71
CA ASP A 31 0.29 6.98 -10.50
C ASP A 31 -0.83 6.46 -9.56
N ALA A 32 -1.42 5.31 -9.89
CA ALA A 32 -2.63 4.79 -9.24
C ALA A 32 -2.36 3.67 -8.21
N CYS A 33 -1.11 3.44 -7.81
CA CYS A 33 -0.76 2.43 -6.79
C CYS A 33 -1.60 2.60 -5.52
N ALA A 34 -1.82 3.84 -5.14
CA ALA A 34 -2.52 4.23 -3.95
C ALA A 34 -4.03 3.92 -3.99
N ALA A 35 -4.66 4.16 -5.14
CA ALA A 35 -6.04 3.79 -5.36
C ALA A 35 -6.25 2.27 -5.42
N ALA A 36 -5.31 1.54 -6.03
CA ALA A 36 -5.35 0.09 -6.14
C ALA A 36 -5.15 -0.62 -4.79
N CYS A 37 -4.15 -0.20 -4.00
CA CYS A 37 -3.95 -0.64 -2.61
C CYS A 37 -5.20 -0.37 -1.78
N GLY A 38 -5.76 0.80 -2.00
CA GLY A 38 -7.06 1.17 -1.51
C GLY A 38 -8.16 0.16 -1.74
N GLU A 39 -8.48 -0.09 -3.01
CA GLU A 39 -9.49 -1.06 -3.43
C GLU A 39 -9.24 -2.44 -2.80
N MET A 40 -7.98 -2.90 -2.74
CA MET A 40 -7.63 -4.18 -2.11
C MET A 40 -7.96 -4.20 -0.62
N LEU A 41 -7.62 -3.16 0.14
CA LEU A 41 -7.98 -3.05 1.56
C LEU A 41 -9.50 -3.09 1.76
N LEU A 42 -10.27 -2.45 0.88
CA LEU A 42 -11.74 -2.47 0.97
C LEU A 42 -12.29 -3.89 0.77
N ARG A 43 -11.74 -4.61 -0.22
CA ARG A 43 -12.13 -5.99 -0.50
C ARG A 43 -11.77 -6.94 0.64
N ASP A 44 -10.63 -6.75 1.28
CA ASP A 44 -10.23 -7.54 2.46
C ASP A 44 -11.26 -7.42 3.62
N HIS A 45 -12.00 -6.32 3.66
CA HIS A 45 -13.08 -6.08 4.61
C HIS A 45 -14.49 -6.25 4.03
N GLY A 46 -14.62 -6.99 2.92
CA GLY A 46 -15.91 -7.37 2.33
C GLY A 46 -16.58 -6.28 1.48
N VAL A 47 -15.91 -5.16 1.22
CA VAL A 47 -16.43 -4.08 0.36
C VAL A 47 -15.87 -4.22 -1.05
N THR A 48 -16.69 -4.78 -1.96
CA THR A 48 -16.26 -5.12 -3.33
C THR A 48 -16.83 -4.22 -4.42
N ALA A 49 -17.74 -3.30 -4.06
CA ALA A 49 -18.46 -2.46 -5.02
C ALA A 49 -17.71 -1.18 -5.43
N ILE A 50 -16.58 -0.89 -4.79
CA ILE A 50 -15.82 0.34 -4.96
C ILE A 50 -14.56 0.02 -5.76
N SER A 51 -14.34 0.72 -6.86
CA SER A 51 -13.17 0.54 -7.72
C SER A 51 -12.08 1.59 -7.47
N GLN A 52 -10.83 1.28 -7.81
CA GLN A 52 -9.70 2.22 -7.77
C GLN A 52 -9.94 3.50 -8.59
N ARG A 53 -10.83 3.48 -9.60
CA ARG A 53 -11.19 4.69 -10.34
C ARG A 53 -12.07 5.61 -9.52
N GLU A 54 -13.09 5.07 -8.87
CA GLU A 54 -13.97 5.85 -7.98
C GLU A 54 -13.21 6.40 -6.79
N ILE A 55 -12.26 5.63 -6.25
CA ILE A 55 -11.34 6.06 -5.20
C ILE A 55 -10.47 7.22 -5.71
N ALA A 56 -9.92 7.11 -6.93
CA ALA A 56 -9.14 8.18 -7.54
C ALA A 56 -9.94 9.45 -7.83
N ASP A 57 -11.13 9.33 -8.39
CA ASP A 57 -11.99 10.47 -8.70
C ASP A 57 -12.44 11.18 -7.42
N SER A 58 -12.78 10.42 -6.37
CA SER A 58 -13.12 10.95 -5.05
C SER A 58 -11.93 11.66 -4.38
N ALA A 59 -10.71 11.26 -4.73
CA ALA A 59 -9.47 11.87 -4.26
C ALA A 59 -9.08 13.15 -5.02
N GLY A 60 -9.78 13.50 -6.11
CA GLY A 60 -9.41 14.59 -7.01
C GLY A 60 -8.38 14.20 -8.08
N GLY A 61 -8.13 12.91 -8.28
CA GLY A 61 -7.24 12.36 -9.30
C GLY A 61 -6.00 11.64 -8.74
N VAL A 62 -5.06 11.34 -9.66
CA VAL A 62 -3.74 10.75 -9.38
C VAL A 62 -2.63 11.60 -10.03
N PRO A 63 -1.39 11.65 -9.47
CA PRO A 63 -0.94 10.98 -8.26
C PRO A 63 -1.58 11.56 -7.00
N MET A 64 -1.77 10.69 -6.00
CA MET A 64 -2.23 11.12 -4.68
C MET A 64 -1.00 11.45 -3.82
N GLU A 65 -0.86 12.70 -3.40
CA GLU A 65 0.12 13.07 -2.36
C GLU A 65 -0.15 12.20 -1.11
N ILE A 66 0.87 11.66 -0.45
CA ILE A 66 0.63 10.66 0.61
C ILE A 66 -0.19 11.18 1.82
N PRO A 67 -0.07 12.45 2.26
CA PRO A 67 -1.01 13.04 3.23
C PRO A 67 -2.44 13.16 2.66
N ILE A 68 -2.57 13.35 1.34
CA ILE A 68 -3.83 13.33 0.61
C ILE A 68 -4.32 11.90 0.43
N LEU A 69 -3.47 10.87 0.29
CA LEU A 69 -3.91 9.48 0.22
C LEU A 69 -4.61 9.05 1.50
N ALA A 70 -3.99 9.35 2.65
CA ALA A 70 -4.59 9.14 3.95
C ALA A 70 -5.93 9.86 4.11
N ARG A 71 -6.00 11.11 3.62
CA ARG A 71 -7.19 11.96 3.69
C ARG A 71 -8.25 11.58 2.67
N CYS A 72 -7.87 11.13 1.49
CA CYS A 72 -8.72 10.63 0.42
C CYS A 72 -9.13 9.20 0.67
N PHE A 73 -8.37 8.39 1.40
CA PHE A 73 -8.83 7.13 1.97
C PHE A 73 -9.72 7.35 3.17
N ALA A 74 -9.44 8.33 4.03
CA ALA A 74 -10.34 8.70 5.11
C ALA A 74 -11.63 9.37 4.57
N ASP A 75 -11.56 10.13 3.47
CA ASP A 75 -12.71 10.78 2.82
C ASP A 75 -13.44 9.82 1.88
N THR A 76 -12.76 8.91 1.18
CA THR A 76 -13.38 7.74 0.52
C THR A 76 -13.94 6.79 1.58
N ALA A 77 -13.30 6.63 2.73
CA ALA A 77 -13.87 5.91 3.86
C ALA A 77 -15.07 6.63 4.45
N ARG A 78 -15.07 7.96 4.51
CA ARG A 78 -16.16 8.74 5.07
C ARG A 78 -17.36 8.87 4.11
N VAL A 79 -17.10 8.95 2.80
CA VAL A 79 -18.09 9.09 1.72
C VAL A 79 -18.55 7.74 1.20
N VAL A 80 -17.70 6.71 1.22
CA VAL A 80 -18.00 5.40 0.62
C VAL A 80 -18.05 4.28 1.67
N LEU A 81 -17.16 4.25 2.69
CA LEU A 81 -17.15 3.17 3.70
C LEU A 81 -18.10 3.38 4.88
N ASN A 82 -18.32 4.63 5.32
CA ASN A 82 -19.26 4.99 6.38
C ASN A 82 -20.69 5.19 5.86
N GLN A 83 -20.87 5.42 4.55
CA GLN A 83 -22.20 5.64 3.95
C GLN A 83 -22.75 4.41 3.22
N ILE A 84 -21.91 3.53 2.65
CA ILE A 84 -22.37 2.37 1.85
C ILE A 84 -22.18 1.03 2.60
N GLY A 85 -21.16 0.90 3.45
CA GLY A 85 -20.81 -0.38 4.10
C GLY A 85 -21.43 -0.61 5.48
N ASN A 86 -21.83 0.44 6.19
CA ASN A 86 -22.24 0.37 7.60
C ASN A 86 -21.24 -0.43 8.48
N LEU A 87 -19.94 -0.33 8.17
CA LEU A 87 -18.91 -1.12 8.85
C LEU A 87 -18.45 -0.39 10.12
N PRO A 88 -18.42 -1.07 11.29
CA PRO A 88 -17.83 -0.50 12.50
C PRO A 88 -16.33 -0.26 12.30
N GLY A 89 -15.77 0.77 12.94
CA GLY A 89 -14.33 1.07 12.90
C GLY A 89 -13.96 2.32 12.10
N ARG A 90 -12.68 2.72 12.25
CA ARG A 90 -12.15 3.96 11.69
C ARG A 90 -10.89 3.66 10.88
N TRP A 91 -10.89 4.08 9.62
CA TRP A 91 -9.70 4.07 8.78
C TRP A 91 -8.77 5.22 9.16
N ILE A 92 -7.48 4.92 9.32
CA ILE A 92 -6.44 5.87 9.66
C ILE A 92 -5.38 5.81 8.57
N GLY A 93 -5.14 6.94 7.92
CA GLY A 93 -3.94 7.16 7.13
C GLY A 93 -3.10 8.26 7.78
N ALA A 94 -1.81 8.04 7.96
CA ALA A 94 -0.90 9.03 8.54
C ALA A 94 0.56 8.63 8.30
N ALA A 95 1.48 9.56 8.55
CA ALA A 95 2.84 9.20 8.94
C ALA A 95 2.82 8.89 10.44
N ILE A 96 3.24 7.70 10.86
CA ILE A 96 3.25 7.33 12.27
C ILE A 96 4.58 7.67 12.93
N GLY A 97 4.49 8.24 14.12
CA GLY A 97 5.62 8.46 15.02
C GLY A 97 5.12 8.28 16.44
N ILE A 98 5.44 7.15 17.05
CA ILE A 98 5.24 6.93 18.49
C ILE A 98 6.62 7.11 19.13
N GLU A 99 6.67 7.99 20.13
CA GLU A 99 7.91 8.25 20.86
C GLU A 99 8.45 6.94 21.46
N ASN A 100 9.74 6.68 21.27
CA ASN A 100 10.45 5.47 21.70
C ASN A 100 10.06 4.15 21.01
N ALA A 101 9.08 4.13 20.11
CA ALA A 101 8.78 2.94 19.32
C ALA A 101 9.73 2.80 18.12
N THR A 102 10.31 1.62 17.96
CA THR A 102 11.11 1.25 16.79
C THR A 102 10.21 1.01 15.57
N ASN A 103 10.77 1.12 14.36
CA ASN A 103 10.00 0.78 13.15
C ASN A 103 9.55 -0.69 13.18
N GLU A 104 10.35 -1.58 13.75
CA GLU A 104 9.99 -2.99 13.85
C GLU A 104 8.76 -3.20 14.76
N GLU A 105 8.70 -2.57 15.92
CA GLU A 105 7.54 -2.63 16.82
C GLU A 105 6.28 -2.06 16.15
N LEU A 106 6.42 -0.94 15.44
CA LEU A 106 5.31 -0.33 14.69
C LEU A 106 4.81 -1.27 13.59
N LEU A 107 5.72 -1.85 12.80
CA LEU A 107 5.38 -2.79 11.74
C LEU A 107 4.65 -4.02 12.30
N ARG A 108 5.15 -4.61 13.38
CA ARG A 108 4.52 -5.78 14.04
C ARG A 108 3.14 -5.44 14.60
N THR A 109 2.98 -4.25 15.17
CA THR A 109 1.69 -3.77 15.69
C THR A 109 0.68 -3.56 14.56
N LEU A 110 1.08 -2.97 13.44
CA LEU A 110 0.21 -2.81 12.27
C LEU A 110 -0.13 -4.16 11.63
N SER A 111 0.82 -5.09 11.63
CA SER A 111 0.62 -6.43 11.07
C SER A 111 -0.26 -7.34 11.94
N SER A 112 -0.53 -6.96 13.20
CA SER A 112 -1.41 -7.75 14.08
C SER A 112 -2.89 -7.41 13.92
N ILE A 113 -3.22 -6.32 13.25
CA ILE A 113 -4.60 -5.84 13.01
C ILE A 113 -5.12 -6.20 11.60
N GLY A 114 -4.33 -6.92 10.81
CA GLY A 114 -4.68 -7.32 9.44
C GLY A 114 -3.77 -6.68 8.39
N SER A 115 -4.24 -6.67 7.14
CA SER A 115 -3.54 -6.01 6.04
C SER A 115 -3.56 -4.50 6.22
N TRP A 116 -2.45 -3.85 5.84
CA TRP A 116 -2.31 -2.40 5.93
C TRP A 116 -1.45 -1.87 4.77
N GLY A 117 -1.69 -0.64 4.35
CA GLY A 117 -0.94 0.03 3.30
C GLY A 117 0.34 0.66 3.83
N ALA A 118 1.47 0.44 3.18
CA ALA A 118 2.78 0.96 3.55
C ALA A 118 3.35 1.85 2.45
N GLY A 119 3.63 3.11 2.77
CA GLY A 119 4.36 4.02 1.89
C GLY A 119 5.85 3.68 1.87
N LEU A 120 6.39 3.41 0.69
CA LEU A 120 7.80 3.10 0.48
C LEU A 120 8.46 4.25 -0.28
N TRP A 121 9.67 4.61 0.14
CA TRP A 121 10.47 5.64 -0.48
C TRP A 121 11.94 5.21 -0.50
N GLU A 122 12.56 5.28 -1.67
CA GLU A 122 14.00 5.05 -1.81
C GLU A 122 14.75 6.38 -1.86
N ASP A 123 15.91 6.44 -1.21
CA ASP A 123 16.77 7.61 -1.23
C ASP A 123 17.11 8.01 -2.67
N GLY A 124 16.78 9.26 -3.04
CA GLY A 124 16.99 9.78 -4.40
C GLY A 124 15.89 9.45 -5.41
N ALA A 125 14.85 8.70 -5.03
CA ALA A 125 13.67 8.51 -5.88
C ALA A 125 12.82 9.79 -5.96
N PRO A 126 12.31 10.15 -7.16
CA PRO A 126 11.49 11.35 -7.33
C PRO A 126 10.06 11.19 -6.82
N ILE A 127 9.56 9.95 -6.70
CA ILE A 127 8.18 9.61 -6.31
C ILE A 127 8.22 8.35 -5.44
N GLY A 128 7.44 8.32 -4.37
CA GLY A 128 7.25 7.14 -3.51
C GLY A 128 6.26 6.12 -4.09
N HIS A 129 6.19 4.95 -3.49
CA HIS A 129 5.24 3.89 -3.85
C HIS A 129 4.38 3.51 -2.65
N ILE A 130 3.25 2.85 -2.88
CA ILE A 130 2.51 2.22 -1.79
C ILE A 130 2.15 0.79 -2.15
N VAL A 131 2.36 -0.09 -1.18
CA VAL A 131 2.07 -1.52 -1.26
C VAL A 131 1.17 -1.90 -0.08
N LEU A 132 0.56 -3.09 -0.14
CA LEU A 132 -0.07 -3.67 1.06
C LEU A 132 0.87 -4.66 1.73
N VAL A 133 0.90 -4.59 3.05
CA VAL A 133 1.59 -5.53 3.93
C VAL A 133 0.55 -6.45 4.54
N ASP A 134 0.67 -7.76 4.30
CA ASP A 134 -0.23 -8.79 4.85
C ASP A 134 0.29 -9.36 6.18
N GLY A 135 1.49 -8.93 6.60
CA GLY A 135 2.11 -9.30 7.87
C GLY A 135 3.52 -9.85 7.68
N LEU A 136 3.99 -10.64 8.66
CA LEU A 136 5.26 -11.37 8.57
C LEU A 136 5.00 -12.87 8.51
N ASN A 137 5.84 -13.61 7.77
CA ASN A 137 5.86 -15.06 7.81
C ASN A 137 6.73 -15.61 8.96
N GLU A 138 6.82 -16.93 9.07
CA GLU A 138 7.62 -17.64 10.08
C GLU A 138 9.13 -17.32 10.01
N ASN A 139 9.62 -16.91 8.83
CA ASN A 139 11.01 -16.50 8.60
C ASN A 139 11.25 -15.01 8.88
N ASN A 140 10.25 -14.30 9.41
CA ASN A 140 10.31 -12.86 9.67
C ASN A 140 10.42 -12.02 8.38
N GLU A 141 9.98 -12.55 7.24
CA GLU A 141 9.91 -11.83 5.96
C GLU A 141 8.56 -11.13 5.86
N VAL A 142 8.57 -9.88 5.39
CA VAL A 142 7.36 -9.07 5.20
C VAL A 142 6.64 -9.54 3.94
N LEU A 143 5.35 -9.85 4.06
CA LEU A 143 4.50 -10.31 2.96
C LEU A 143 3.87 -9.12 2.25
N ILE A 144 4.14 -8.95 0.96
CA ILE A 144 3.75 -7.77 0.18
C ILE A 144 2.79 -8.14 -0.95
N ARG A 145 1.73 -7.33 -1.12
CA ARG A 145 0.97 -7.20 -2.37
C ARG A 145 1.30 -5.88 -3.03
N ASP A 146 1.70 -5.95 -4.29
CA ASP A 146 2.14 -4.78 -5.05
C ASP A 146 1.25 -4.56 -6.28
N PRO A 147 0.52 -3.43 -6.34
CA PRO A 147 -0.33 -3.12 -7.48
C PRO A 147 0.45 -2.83 -8.77
N TRP A 148 1.76 -2.60 -8.69
CA TRP A 148 2.60 -2.39 -9.86
C TRP A 148 2.75 -3.66 -10.71
N GLY A 149 2.98 -4.79 -10.03
CA GLY A 149 3.38 -6.05 -10.64
C GLY A 149 4.88 -6.16 -10.90
N MET A 150 5.33 -7.29 -11.45
CA MET A 150 6.76 -7.59 -11.70
C MET A 150 7.45 -6.63 -12.68
N THR A 151 6.68 -5.99 -13.56
CA THR A 151 7.18 -5.07 -14.58
C THR A 151 6.08 -4.08 -14.98
N ARG A 152 6.47 -2.96 -15.60
CA ARG A 152 5.55 -2.05 -16.31
C ARG A 152 4.61 -2.77 -17.29
N SER A 153 5.07 -3.88 -17.88
CA SER A 153 4.31 -4.68 -18.86
C SER A 153 3.47 -5.79 -18.23
N ALA A 154 3.60 -6.05 -16.93
CA ALA A 154 2.82 -7.07 -16.25
C ALA A 154 1.33 -6.77 -16.39
N ARG A 155 0.52 -7.78 -16.70
CA ARG A 155 -0.93 -7.60 -16.85
C ARG A 155 -1.69 -7.64 -15.52
N GLN A 156 -0.99 -7.86 -14.42
CA GLN A 156 -1.54 -8.09 -13.09
C GLN A 156 -0.59 -7.57 -12.02
N GLY A 157 -1.11 -7.33 -10.81
CA GLY A 157 -0.30 -7.09 -9.64
C GLY A 157 0.47 -8.35 -9.22
N SER A 158 1.37 -8.19 -8.27
CA SER A 158 2.24 -9.27 -7.79
C SER A 158 2.18 -9.40 -6.28
N ARG A 159 2.59 -10.57 -5.81
CA ARG A 159 2.99 -10.79 -4.43
C ARG A 159 4.48 -11.05 -4.39
N TYR A 160 5.12 -10.60 -3.33
CA TYR A 160 6.50 -10.94 -3.01
C TYR A 160 6.75 -10.85 -1.52
N LYS A 161 7.96 -11.20 -1.13
CA LYS A 161 8.44 -11.06 0.23
C LYS A 161 9.62 -10.08 0.28
N MET A 162 9.82 -9.47 1.43
CA MET A 162 11.01 -8.66 1.71
C MET A 162 11.66 -9.11 3.01
N GLU A 163 12.99 -9.09 3.07
CA GLU A 163 13.68 -9.17 4.35
C GLU A 163 13.24 -7.99 5.23
N LEU A 164 12.98 -8.24 6.51
CA LEU A 164 12.49 -7.21 7.44
C LEU A 164 13.35 -5.94 7.40
N GLN A 165 14.67 -6.08 7.51
CA GLN A 165 15.58 -4.93 7.52
C GLN A 165 15.60 -4.18 6.18
N ALA A 166 15.42 -4.88 5.05
CA ALA A 166 15.31 -4.25 3.75
C ALA A 166 14.03 -3.42 3.64
N PHE A 167 12.90 -3.96 4.12
CA PHE A 167 11.63 -3.23 4.18
C PHE A 167 11.74 -2.00 5.09
N LEU A 168 12.27 -2.15 6.31
CA LEU A 168 12.40 -1.07 7.29
C LEU A 168 13.27 0.08 6.80
N LYS A 169 14.20 -0.17 5.88
CA LYS A 169 15.07 0.84 5.26
C LYS A 169 14.32 1.75 4.29
N VAL A 170 13.35 1.20 3.56
CA VAL A 170 12.59 1.94 2.52
C VAL A 170 11.20 2.39 3.01
N TRP A 171 10.73 1.86 4.14
CA TRP A 171 9.44 2.28 4.69
C TRP A 171 9.51 3.71 5.24
N SER A 172 8.70 4.60 4.66
CA SER A 172 8.65 6.03 5.01
C SER A 172 7.86 6.31 6.31
N ARG A 173 7.43 5.26 7.02
CA ARG A 173 6.45 5.31 8.13
C ARG A 173 5.07 5.85 7.73
N GLN A 174 4.81 6.01 6.44
CA GLN A 174 3.46 6.31 5.97
C GLN A 174 2.66 5.01 5.96
N VAL A 175 1.45 5.09 6.52
CA VAL A 175 0.59 3.94 6.74
C VAL A 175 -0.85 4.24 6.38
N VAL A 176 -1.59 3.19 6.03
CA VAL A 176 -3.06 3.17 5.93
C VAL A 176 -3.55 1.89 6.59
N TYR A 177 -4.34 1.99 7.66
CA TYR A 177 -4.84 0.83 8.40
C TYR A 177 -6.24 1.09 8.97
N ARG A 178 -6.94 0.02 9.36
CA ARG A 178 -8.25 0.10 10.02
C ARG A 178 -8.09 -0.12 11.52
N VAL A 179 -8.80 0.68 12.31
CA VAL A 179 -8.94 0.50 13.76
C VAL A 179 -10.36 0.05 14.06
N GLU A 180 -10.51 -1.11 14.70
CA GLU A 180 -11.80 -1.55 15.24
C GLU A 180 -12.15 -0.73 16.50
N PRO A 181 -13.46 -0.48 16.76
CA PRO A 181 -13.90 0.26 17.93
C PRO A 181 -13.70 -0.49 19.26
#